data_AF-A0A529MFB0-F1
#
_entry.id   AF-A0A529MFB0-F1
#
_cell.length_a   1.000
_cell.length_b   1.000
_cell.length_c   1.000
_cell.angle_alpha   90.00
_cell.angle_beta   90.00
_cell.angle_gamma   90.00
#
_symmetry.space_group_name_H-M   'P 1'
#
loop_
_entity.id
_entity.type
_entity.pdbx_description
1 polymer ?
#
loop_
_entity_poly.entity_id
_entity_poly.type
_entity_poly.pdbx_seq_one_letter_code
_entity_poly.pdbx_strand_id
1 'polypeptide(L)' 'EKAPSAIAVEAVWHGVQPYIVIDSEKYFVGAILADGWVVERIEDSRVLLSRNGRIAALQY' A
#
# COMPACT_ATOMS: atom_id res chain seq x y z
N GLU A 1 -17.23 -0.58 0.45
CA GLU A 1 -15.88 -0.44 1.03
C GLU A 1 -15.03 -1.62 0.55
N LYS A 2 -13.91 -1.39 -0.14
CA LYS A 2 -13.03 -2.46 -0.63
C LYS A 2 -12.16 -2.95 0.53
N ALA A 3 -12.10 -4.27 0.72
CA ALA A 3 -11.19 -4.85 1.71
C ALA A 3 -9.75 -4.70 1.21
N PRO A 4 -8.77 -4.45 2.10
CA PRO A 4 -7.35 -4.36 1.74
C PRO A 4 -6.92 -5.53 0.86
N SER A 5 -7.28 -6.75 1.20
CA SER A 5 -6.90 -7.97 0.47
C SER A 5 -7.34 -8.01 -1.00
N ALA A 6 -8.23 -7.12 -1.44
CA ALA A 6 -8.62 -7.00 -2.85
C ALA A 6 -7.76 -5.97 -3.63
N ILE A 7 -6.85 -5.26 -2.96
CA ILE A 7 -5.87 -4.36 -3.58
C ILE A 7 -4.74 -5.24 -4.13
N ALA A 8 -4.59 -5.25 -5.45
CA ALA A 8 -3.51 -5.96 -6.12
C ALA A 8 -2.28 -5.03 -6.19
N VAL A 9 -1.20 -5.45 -5.53
CA VAL A 9 0.10 -4.80 -5.70
C VAL A 9 0.73 -5.35 -6.97
N GLU A 10 1.02 -4.48 -7.93
CA GLU A 10 1.60 -4.86 -9.22
C GLU A 10 3.11 -4.89 -9.17
N ALA A 11 3.72 -3.99 -8.38
CA ALA A 11 5.15 -3.93 -8.17
C ALA A 11 5.50 -3.19 -6.87
N VAL A 12 6.69 -3.46 -6.34
CA VAL A 12 7.27 -2.76 -5.20
C VAL A 12 8.70 -2.34 -5.50
N TRP A 13 9.03 -1.10 -5.15
CA TRP A 13 10.37 -0.55 -5.24
C TRP A 13 10.91 -0.21 -3.85
N HIS A 14 12.05 -0.82 -3.47
CA HIS A 14 12.69 -0.68 -2.16
C HIS A 14 13.85 0.33 -2.11
N GLY A 15 14.01 1.19 -3.13
CA GLY A 15 15.10 2.18 -3.15
C GLY A 15 14.93 3.29 -2.11
N VAL A 16 15.79 4.32 -2.21
CA VAL A 16 15.86 5.46 -1.26
C VAL A 16 14.50 6.10 -0.96
N GLN A 17 13.61 6.13 -1.96
CA GLN A 17 12.23 6.56 -1.80
C GLN A 17 11.31 5.41 -2.21
N PRO A 18 10.88 4.57 -1.26
CA PRO A 18 10.13 3.36 -1.58
C PRO A 18 8.70 3.71 -2.01
N TYR A 19 8.19 2.93 -2.96
CA TYR A 19 6.83 3.07 -3.47
C TYR A 19 6.28 1.73 -3.96
N ILE A 20 4.97 1.68 -4.10
CA ILE A 20 4.23 0.55 -4.68
C ILE A 20 3.52 1.00 -5.96
N VAL A 21 3.22 0.06 -6.83
CA VAL A 21 2.37 0.27 -8.00
C VAL A 21 1.06 -0.48 -7.79
N ILE A 22 -0.05 0.25 -7.89
CA ILE A 22 -1.42 -0.27 -7.82
C ILE A 22 -2.19 0.40 -8.95
N ASP A 23 -2.87 -0.39 -9.79
CA ASP A 23 -3.65 0.12 -10.93
C ASP A 23 -2.79 1.02 -11.84
N SER A 24 -1.55 0.57 -12.13
CA SER A 24 -0.53 1.30 -12.88
C SER A 24 -0.10 2.67 -12.31
N GLU A 25 -0.52 3.02 -11.10
CA GLU A 25 -0.18 4.28 -10.44
C GLU A 25 0.78 4.07 -9.25
N LYS A 26 1.69 5.04 -9.03
CA LYS A 26 2.70 4.98 -7.98
C LYS A 26 2.20 5.60 -6.68
N TYR A 27 2.35 4.85 -5.58
CA TYR A 27 2.00 5.31 -4.25
C TYR A 27 3.20 5.20 -3.31
N PHE A 28 3.58 6.33 -2.72
CA PHE A 28 4.64 6.43 -1.72
C PHE A 28 4.10 6.23 -0.30
N VAL A 29 4.98 5.99 0.66
CA VAL A 29 4.61 6.05 2.08
C VAL A 29 3.96 7.41 2.41
N GLY A 30 2.81 7.36 3.06
CA GLY A 30 1.94 8.50 3.36
C GLY A 30 0.86 8.79 2.31
N ALA A 31 0.89 8.14 1.13
CA ALA A 31 -0.11 8.34 0.11
C ALA A 31 -1.46 7.72 0.49
N ILE A 32 -2.55 8.39 0.11
CA ILE A 32 -3.93 7.93 0.32
C ILE A 32 -4.40 7.25 -0.97
N LEU A 33 -4.83 6.00 -0.86
CA LEU A 33 -5.43 5.22 -1.95
C LEU A 33 -6.87 5.67 -2.20
N ALA A 34 -7.43 5.32 -3.36
CA ALA A 34 -8.78 5.70 -3.77
C ALA A 34 -9.89 5.28 -2.77
N ASP A 35 -9.67 4.23 -1.98
CA ASP A 35 -10.61 3.74 -0.96
C ASP A 35 -10.27 4.20 0.48
N GLY A 36 -9.37 5.18 0.62
CA GLY A 36 -9.05 5.85 1.87
C GLY A 36 -8.04 5.11 2.75
N TRP A 37 -7.43 4.01 2.29
CA TRP A 37 -6.26 3.44 2.96
C TRP A 37 -5.04 4.32 2.74
N VAL A 38 -4.17 4.40 3.75
CA VAL A 38 -2.89 5.10 3.67
C VAL A 38 -1.77 4.09 3.59
N VAL A 39 -0.81 4.29 2.68
CA VAL A 39 0.43 3.50 2.65
C VAL A 39 1.26 3.87 3.88
N GLU A 40 1.23 3.05 4.91
CA GLU A 40 1.93 3.35 6.17
C GLU A 40 3.39 2.91 6.13
N ARG A 41 3.66 1.73 5.56
CA ARG A 41 5.01 1.17 5.47
C ARG A 41 5.11 0.20 4.32
N ILE A 42 6.27 0.17 3.68
CA ILE A 42 6.65 -0.85 2.71
C ILE A 42 7.76 -1.69 3.37
N GLU A 43 7.46 -2.95 3.64
CA GLU A 43 8.39 -3.92 4.20
C GLU A 43 8.78 -4.94 3.13
N ASP A 44 9.80 -5.77 3.39
CA ASP A 44 10.40 -6.69 2.40
C ASP A 44 9.43 -7.69 1.73
N SER A 45 8.30 -8.00 2.36
CA SER A 45 7.32 -8.98 1.85
C SER A 45 5.86 -8.51 1.96
N ARG A 46 5.64 -7.29 2.44
CA ARG A 46 4.29 -6.77 2.64
C ARG A 46 4.24 -5.25 2.71
N VAL A 47 3.08 -4.72 2.38
CA VAL A 47 2.74 -3.31 2.57
C VAL A 47 1.79 -3.23 3.76
N LEU A 48 2.09 -2.34 4.71
CA LEU A 48 1.17 -1.99 5.77
C LEU A 48 0.31 -0.80 5.32
N LEU A 49 -1.00 -0.98 5.44
CA LEU A 49 -1.99 0.04 5.19
C LEU A 49 -2.70 0.41 6.49
N SER A 50 -3.01 1.70 6.67
CA SER A 50 -3.84 2.17 7.77
C SER A 50 -5.08 2.91 7.29
N ARG A 51 -6.20 2.74 8.01
CA ARG A 51 -7.45 3.47 7.80
C ARG A 51 -8.24 3.54 9.09
N ASN A 52 -8.52 4.74 9.59
CA ASN A 52 -9.35 4.97 10.78
C ASN A 52 -8.95 4.09 12.00
N GLY A 53 -7.65 4.01 12.30
CA GLY A 53 -7.11 3.21 13.40
C GLY A 53 -7.04 1.69 13.15
N ARG A 54 -7.47 1.22 11.98
CA ARG A 54 -7.28 -0.17 11.54
C ARG A 54 -6.00 -0.31 10.75
N ILE A 55 -5.28 -1.41 10.97
CA ILE A 55 -4.10 -1.80 10.21
C ILE A 55 -4.43 -3.03 9.37
N ALA A 56 -3.92 -3.07 8.14
CA ALA A 56 -3.98 -4.23 7.26
C ALA A 56 -2.63 -4.47 6.60
N ALA A 57 -2.29 -5.74 6.39
CA ALA A 57 -1.10 -6.14 5.65
C ALA A 57 -1.49 -6.70 4.28
N LEU A 58 -0.89 -6.16 3.22
CA LEU A 58 -0.96 -6.71 1.86
C LEU A 58 0.31 -7.48 1.58
N GLN A 59 0.20 -8.78 1.41
CA GLN A 59 1.29 -9.60 0.89
C GLN A 59 1.39 -9.38 -0.63
N TYR A 60 2.60 -9.38 -1.16
CA TYR A 60 2.89 -9.26 -2.60
C TYR A 60 4.04 -10.17 -2.99
#